data_AF-A0A672Q985-F1
#
_entry.id   AF-A0A672Q985-F1
#
_cell.length_a   1.000
_cell.length_b   1.000
_cell.length_c   1.000
_cell.angle_alpha   90.00
_cell.angle_beta   90.00
_cell.angle_gamma   90.00
#
_symmetry.space_group_name_H-M   'P 1'
#
loop_
_entity.id
_entity.type
_entity.pdbx_description
1 polymer ?
#
loop_
_entity_poly.entity_id
_entity_poly.type
_entity_poly.pdbx_seq_one_letter_code
_entity_poly.pdbx_strand_id
1 'polypeptide(L)'
;MANQLRERHQGLKKKYRELIDGDPSLPPEKRNQVNMAQLLRDSREQNKQLSEEMKELKQRLAEVQGDNKLLRMTIAKQRLGDEEVGTRHFPAHEREDLVQQLERAREQVHSLEQSLKAATDELQDVRAERNVYQEKAHRLNLEINHILGSHENRILDIDALCMENRYLHERLMQLQEEVTLLKSNVMKYKSALESKKNSKVYGKSNSSALTGVLSAKQVQELLLSEENGCSLPVTSQSISDLKSLATALLETIHEKNMVIQHQRQTNKILGNRVAELERKLKTLEVSGLWSLPGITYNVSLGLGSMFFFF
;
A
#
# COMPACT_ATOMS: atom_id res chain seq x y z
N MET A 1 -95.73 67.16 -3.29
CA MET A 1 -95.81 65.89 -2.53
C MET A 1 -97.22 65.29 -2.49
N ALA A 2 -98.29 66.07 -2.24
CA ALA A 2 -99.66 65.53 -2.17
C ALA A 2 -100.18 64.88 -3.48
N ASN A 3 -99.84 65.44 -4.65
CA ASN A 3 -100.30 64.90 -5.95
C ASN A 3 -99.66 63.54 -6.29
N GLN A 4 -98.36 63.35 -6.03
CA GLN A 4 -97.69 62.06 -6.22
C GLN A 4 -98.24 60.97 -5.29
N LEU A 5 -98.59 61.31 -4.05
CA LEU A 5 -99.21 60.36 -3.13
C LEU A 5 -100.62 59.97 -3.60
N ARG A 6 -101.40 60.94 -4.10
CA ARG A 6 -102.73 60.72 -4.67
C ARG A 6 -102.68 59.84 -5.92
N GLU A 7 -101.70 60.06 -6.80
CA GLU A 7 -101.50 59.29 -8.02
C GLU A 7 -101.04 57.86 -7.72
N ARG A 8 -100.11 57.67 -6.78
CA ARG A 8 -99.75 56.33 -6.26
C ARG A 8 -100.93 55.62 -5.63
N HIS A 9 -101.74 56.34 -4.84
CA HIS A 9 -102.92 55.75 -4.20
C HIS A 9 -104.00 55.39 -5.22
N GLN A 10 -104.22 56.20 -6.27
CA GLN A 10 -105.09 55.85 -7.39
C GLN A 10 -104.55 54.66 -8.19
N GLY A 11 -103.24 54.60 -8.45
CA GLY A 11 -102.59 53.49 -9.13
C GLY A 11 -102.69 52.18 -8.35
N LEU A 12 -102.44 52.22 -7.03
CA LEU A 12 -102.68 51.07 -6.16
C LEU A 12 -104.16 50.70 -6.12
N LYS A 13 -105.07 51.67 -5.96
CA LYS A 13 -106.51 51.41 -5.97
C LYS A 13 -107.00 50.81 -7.28
N LYS A 14 -106.37 51.16 -8.41
CA LYS A 14 -106.65 50.58 -9.72
C LYS A 14 -106.12 49.14 -9.80
N LYS A 15 -104.88 48.88 -9.38
CA LYS A 15 -104.32 47.52 -9.30
C LYS A 15 -105.07 46.60 -8.35
N TYR A 16 -105.46 47.10 -7.17
CA TYR A 16 -106.30 46.34 -6.23
C TYR A 16 -107.68 46.07 -6.79
N ARG A 17 -108.26 47.03 -7.54
CA ARG A 17 -109.48 46.76 -8.30
C ARG A 17 -109.24 45.68 -9.34
N GLU A 18 -108.20 45.75 -10.15
CA GLU A 18 -107.92 44.74 -11.18
C GLU A 18 -107.63 43.33 -10.61
N LEU A 19 -107.07 43.23 -9.40
CA LEU A 19 -106.82 41.97 -8.68
C LEU A 19 -108.08 41.37 -8.02
N ILE A 20 -108.97 42.20 -7.47
CA ILE A 20 -110.23 41.77 -6.85
C ILE A 20 -111.30 41.55 -7.91
N ASP A 21 -111.27 42.41 -8.93
CA ASP A 21 -112.07 42.31 -10.10
C ASP A 21 -111.45 41.24 -11.02
N GLY A 22 -110.68 41.46 -12.08
CA GLY A 22 -110.38 40.41 -13.09
C GLY A 22 -111.13 40.67 -14.40
N ASP A 23 -111.61 39.67 -15.15
CA ASP A 23 -112.29 39.93 -16.45
C ASP A 23 -113.69 40.61 -16.27
N PRO A 24 -113.97 41.81 -16.83
CA PRO A 24 -115.21 42.58 -16.57
C PRO A 24 -116.50 42.05 -17.22
N SER A 25 -116.44 40.99 -18.03
CA SER A 25 -117.58 40.46 -18.79
C SER A 25 -118.52 39.55 -17.97
N LEU A 26 -118.19 39.24 -16.71
CA LEU A 26 -118.90 38.26 -15.88
C LEU A 26 -119.33 38.84 -14.51
N PRO A 27 -120.51 38.47 -13.97
CA PRO A 27 -120.96 38.85 -12.63
C PRO A 27 -119.97 38.47 -11.52
N PRO A 28 -119.87 39.25 -10.41
CA PRO A 28 -118.89 39.04 -9.35
C PRO A 28 -118.96 37.64 -8.71
N GLU A 29 -120.15 37.04 -8.60
CA GLU A 29 -120.33 35.66 -8.13
C GLU A 29 -119.70 34.63 -9.07
N LYS A 30 -119.88 34.80 -10.39
CA LYS A 30 -119.30 33.89 -11.40
C LYS A 30 -117.78 34.02 -11.48
N ARG A 31 -117.26 35.19 -11.18
CA ARG A 31 -115.82 35.46 -11.20
C ARG A 31 -115.08 34.84 -10.01
N ASN A 32 -115.65 34.95 -8.81
CA ASN A 32 -115.13 34.25 -7.63
C ASN A 32 -115.19 32.74 -7.83
N GLN A 33 -116.24 32.23 -8.49
CA GLN A 33 -116.33 30.82 -8.88
C GLN A 33 -115.25 30.42 -9.90
N VAL A 34 -114.97 31.24 -10.92
CA VAL A 34 -113.92 30.96 -11.91
C VAL A 34 -112.51 31.02 -11.30
N ASN A 35 -112.23 31.98 -10.41
CA ASN A 35 -110.96 32.08 -9.70
C ASN A 35 -110.76 30.91 -8.73
N MET A 36 -111.80 30.54 -7.96
CA MET A 36 -111.77 29.36 -7.10
C MET A 36 -111.59 28.07 -7.90
N ALA A 37 -112.28 27.93 -9.04
CA ALA A 37 -112.12 26.78 -9.92
C ALA A 37 -110.70 26.72 -10.53
N GLN A 38 -110.09 27.87 -10.85
CA GLN A 38 -108.71 27.93 -11.31
C GLN A 38 -107.73 27.50 -10.21
N LEU A 39 -107.85 28.06 -8.99
CA LEU A 39 -107.00 27.69 -7.86
C LEU A 39 -107.13 26.20 -7.50
N LEU A 40 -108.34 25.64 -7.58
CA LEU A 40 -108.57 24.20 -7.40
C LEU A 40 -107.94 23.36 -8.52
N ARG A 41 -107.97 23.83 -9.77
CA ARG A 41 -107.27 23.18 -10.88
C ARG A 41 -105.76 23.22 -10.68
N ASP A 42 -105.21 24.38 -10.35
CA ASP A 42 -103.78 24.56 -10.12
C ASP A 42 -103.30 23.74 -8.91
N SER A 43 -104.07 23.69 -7.83
CA SER A 43 -103.79 22.83 -6.67
C SER A 43 -103.87 21.34 -7.00
N ARG A 44 -104.82 20.92 -7.85
CA ARG A 44 -104.90 19.54 -8.35
C ARG A 44 -103.72 19.20 -9.26
N GLU A 45 -103.31 20.12 -10.12
CA GLU A 45 -102.15 19.94 -11.01
C GLU A 45 -100.85 19.88 -10.21
N GLN A 46 -100.65 20.76 -9.22
CA GLN A 46 -99.52 20.70 -8.29
C GLN A 46 -99.51 19.39 -7.49
N ASN A 47 -100.66 18.94 -6.97
CA ASN A 47 -100.73 17.64 -6.31
C ASN A 47 -100.41 16.48 -7.24
N LYS A 48 -100.79 16.58 -8.52
CA LYS A 48 -100.44 15.58 -9.53
C LYS A 48 -98.95 15.57 -9.82
N GLN A 49 -98.33 16.74 -10.02
CA GLN A 49 -96.88 16.90 -10.20
C GLN A 49 -96.12 16.37 -8.99
N LEU A 50 -96.50 16.77 -7.77
CA LEU A 50 -95.90 16.25 -6.53
C LEU A 50 -96.07 14.73 -6.40
N SER A 51 -97.20 14.17 -6.84
CA SER A 51 -97.42 12.71 -6.85
C SER A 51 -96.52 12.00 -7.85
N GLU A 52 -96.28 12.59 -9.01
CA GLU A 52 -95.33 12.10 -10.02
C GLU A 52 -93.89 12.18 -9.49
N GLU A 53 -93.48 13.30 -8.90
CA GLU A 53 -92.17 13.45 -8.25
C GLU A 53 -91.99 12.44 -7.10
N MET A 54 -93.04 12.20 -6.31
CA MET A 54 -93.00 11.18 -5.24
C MET A 54 -92.78 9.78 -5.80
N LYS A 55 -93.36 9.45 -6.97
CA LYS A 55 -93.15 8.16 -7.64
C LYS A 55 -91.72 8.06 -8.19
N GLU A 56 -91.22 9.11 -8.83
CA GLU A 56 -89.85 9.15 -9.34
C GLU A 56 -88.81 9.01 -8.21
N LEU A 57 -89.00 9.73 -7.10
CA LEU A 57 -88.13 9.61 -5.92
C LEU A 57 -88.16 8.21 -5.32
N LYS A 58 -89.33 7.57 -5.25
CA LYS A 58 -89.45 6.17 -4.80
C LYS A 58 -88.74 5.20 -5.72
N GLN A 59 -88.82 5.40 -7.03
CA GLN A 59 -88.11 4.58 -8.01
C GLN A 59 -86.59 4.74 -7.85
N ARG A 60 -86.09 5.98 -7.79
CA ARG A 60 -84.65 6.24 -7.57
C ARG A 60 -84.14 5.66 -6.27
N LEU A 61 -84.95 5.72 -5.20
CA LEU A 61 -84.60 5.08 -3.93
C LEU A 61 -84.46 3.56 -4.09
N ALA A 62 -85.37 2.91 -4.81
CA ALA A 62 -85.31 1.47 -5.07
C ALA A 62 -84.08 1.08 -5.91
N GLU A 63 -83.75 1.86 -6.94
CA GLU A 63 -82.55 1.68 -7.76
C GLU A 63 -81.27 1.78 -6.92
N VAL A 64 -81.11 2.87 -6.15
CA VAL A 64 -79.94 3.07 -5.28
C VAL A 64 -79.84 1.99 -4.19
N GLN A 65 -80.96 1.52 -3.65
CA GLN A 65 -80.96 0.39 -2.70
C GLN A 65 -80.50 -0.92 -3.36
N GLY A 66 -80.93 -1.17 -4.61
CA GLY A 66 -80.47 -2.28 -5.43
C GLY A 66 -78.97 -2.24 -5.69
N ASP A 67 -78.46 -1.07 -6.11
CA ASP A 67 -77.04 -0.84 -6.33
C ASP A 67 -76.23 -1.02 -5.05
N ASN A 68 -76.73 -0.52 -3.91
CA ASN A 68 -76.05 -0.68 -2.64
C ASN A 68 -75.96 -2.16 -2.21
N LYS A 69 -77.03 -2.94 -2.45
CA LYS A 69 -77.01 -4.39 -2.21
C LYS A 69 -75.98 -5.09 -3.10
N LEU A 70 -75.90 -4.71 -4.38
CA LEU A 70 -74.97 -5.29 -5.34
C LEU A 70 -73.53 -4.91 -5.00
N LEU A 71 -73.25 -3.67 -4.63
CA LEU A 71 -71.95 -3.22 -4.13
C LEU A 71 -71.54 -3.94 -2.85
N ARG A 72 -72.44 -4.10 -1.88
CA ARG A 72 -72.17 -4.88 -0.65
C ARG A 72 -71.83 -6.33 -0.99
N MET A 73 -72.56 -6.95 -1.93
CA MET A 73 -72.28 -8.30 -2.39
C MET A 73 -70.92 -8.39 -3.08
N THR A 74 -70.58 -7.43 -3.96
CA THR A 74 -69.28 -7.37 -4.64
C THR A 74 -68.13 -7.16 -3.65
N ILE A 75 -68.28 -6.29 -2.66
CA ILE A 75 -67.28 -6.08 -1.61
C ILE A 75 -67.13 -7.34 -0.77
N ALA A 76 -68.23 -8.02 -0.42
CA ALA A 76 -68.17 -9.29 0.29
C ALA A 76 -67.42 -10.36 -0.52
N LYS A 77 -67.72 -10.50 -1.82
CA LYS A 77 -67.00 -11.38 -2.75
C LYS A 77 -65.51 -11.03 -2.88
N GLN A 78 -65.16 -9.74 -2.91
CA GLN A 78 -63.75 -9.34 -2.97
C GLN A 78 -63.00 -9.60 -1.66
N ARG A 79 -63.65 -9.42 -0.50
CA ARG A 79 -63.05 -9.61 0.82
C ARG A 79 -62.94 -11.07 1.23
N LEU A 80 -63.95 -11.88 0.91
CA LEU A 80 -64.00 -13.30 1.23
C LEU A 80 -63.37 -14.16 0.12
N GLY A 81 -62.98 -13.56 -1.00
CA GLY A 81 -62.79 -14.29 -2.26
C GLY A 81 -64.14 -14.75 -2.80
N ASP A 82 -64.24 -14.95 -4.11
CA ASP A 82 -65.38 -15.68 -4.67
C ASP A 82 -65.45 -17.02 -3.93
N GLU A 83 -66.59 -17.41 -3.38
CA GLU A 83 -66.77 -18.76 -2.82
C GLU A 83 -66.49 -19.85 -3.88
N GLU A 84 -66.50 -19.49 -5.18
CA GLU A 84 -66.02 -20.34 -6.27
C GLU A 84 -64.50 -20.25 -6.56
N VAL A 85 -63.83 -19.15 -6.23
CA VAL A 85 -62.37 -18.96 -6.38
C VAL A 85 -61.60 -19.39 -5.13
N GLY A 86 -62.27 -19.52 -3.98
CA GLY A 86 -61.80 -20.33 -2.85
C GLY A 86 -61.59 -21.81 -3.22
N THR A 87 -62.08 -22.23 -4.39
CA THR A 87 -61.86 -23.55 -4.99
C THR A 87 -60.98 -23.51 -6.24
N ARG A 88 -60.02 -22.56 -6.33
CA ARG A 88 -58.71 -22.92 -6.91
C ARG A 88 -57.98 -23.80 -5.91
N HIS A 89 -58.54 -24.98 -5.66
CA HIS A 89 -57.90 -26.02 -4.90
C HIS A 89 -56.76 -26.52 -5.80
N PHE A 90 -55.59 -25.89 -5.70
CA PHE A 90 -54.37 -26.65 -5.85
C PHE A 90 -54.55 -27.87 -4.94
N PRO A 91 -54.41 -29.10 -5.44
CA PRO A 91 -54.49 -30.28 -4.60
C PRO A 91 -53.68 -30.07 -3.31
N ALA A 92 -54.18 -30.57 -2.17
CA ALA A 92 -53.54 -30.34 -0.87
C ALA A 92 -52.04 -30.71 -0.88
N HIS A 93 -51.69 -31.75 -1.66
CA HIS A 93 -50.31 -32.16 -1.88
C HIS A 93 -49.46 -31.11 -2.61
N GLU A 94 -49.97 -30.42 -3.64
CA GLU A 94 -49.21 -29.37 -4.33
C GLU A 94 -48.95 -28.16 -3.41
N ARG A 95 -49.89 -27.84 -2.52
CA ARG A 95 -49.71 -26.80 -1.50
C ARG A 95 -48.68 -27.22 -0.45
N GLU A 96 -48.77 -28.45 0.01
CA GLU A 96 -47.82 -29.01 0.96
C GLU A 96 -46.39 -29.06 0.37
N ASP A 97 -46.25 -29.47 -0.89
CA ASP A 97 -44.97 -29.47 -1.60
C ASP A 97 -44.37 -28.07 -1.73
N LEU A 98 -45.18 -27.06 -2.05
CA LEU A 98 -44.76 -25.67 -2.12
C LEU A 98 -44.35 -25.12 -0.74
N VAL A 99 -45.09 -25.46 0.32
CA VAL A 99 -44.73 -25.08 1.70
C VAL A 99 -43.40 -25.73 2.10
N GLN A 100 -43.22 -27.02 1.83
CA GLN A 100 -41.96 -27.70 2.10
C GLN A 100 -40.80 -27.11 1.29
N GLN A 101 -41.02 -26.70 0.03
CA GLN A 101 -40.01 -26.00 -0.76
C GLN A 101 -39.64 -24.65 -0.14
N LEU A 102 -40.61 -23.89 0.34
CA LEU A 102 -40.37 -22.62 1.03
C LEU A 102 -39.64 -22.80 2.35
N GLU A 103 -39.98 -23.84 3.13
CA GLU A 103 -39.29 -24.17 4.37
C GLU A 103 -37.83 -24.56 4.12
N ARG A 104 -37.58 -25.46 3.16
CA ARG A 104 -36.22 -25.82 2.74
C ARG A 104 -35.44 -24.61 2.24
N ALA A 105 -36.06 -23.76 1.42
CA ALA A 105 -35.44 -22.54 0.93
C ALA A 105 -35.10 -21.57 2.08
N ARG A 106 -35.98 -21.45 3.07
CA ARG A 106 -35.75 -20.62 4.27
C ARG A 106 -34.62 -21.16 5.13
N GLU A 107 -34.55 -22.48 5.33
CA GLU A 107 -33.43 -23.13 6.01
C GLU A 107 -32.11 -22.91 5.26
N GLN A 108 -32.12 -23.04 3.94
CA GLN A 108 -30.96 -22.75 3.10
C GLN A 108 -30.52 -21.30 3.24
N VAL A 109 -31.44 -20.34 3.14
CA VAL A 109 -31.14 -18.91 3.35
C VAL A 109 -30.53 -18.70 4.73
N HIS A 110 -31.11 -19.28 5.78
CA HIS A 110 -30.58 -19.13 7.13
C HIS A 110 -29.16 -19.72 7.27
N SER A 111 -28.91 -20.89 6.66
CA SER A 111 -27.58 -21.51 6.67
C SER A 111 -26.55 -20.64 5.93
N LEU A 112 -26.94 -20.03 4.80
CA LEU A 112 -26.10 -19.13 4.02
C LEU A 112 -25.84 -17.81 4.76
N GLU A 113 -26.83 -17.26 5.47
CA GLU A 113 -26.65 -16.09 6.34
C GLU A 113 -25.64 -16.35 7.45
N GLN A 114 -25.72 -17.51 8.11
CA GLN A 114 -24.74 -17.90 9.12
C GLN A 114 -23.34 -18.07 8.53
N SER A 115 -23.24 -18.71 7.36
CA SER A 115 -21.96 -18.94 6.67
C SER A 115 -21.33 -17.62 6.20
N LEU A 116 -22.15 -16.70 5.68
CA LEU A 116 -21.74 -15.36 5.29
C LEU A 116 -21.23 -14.57 6.49
N LYS A 117 -21.91 -14.68 7.64
CA LYS A 117 -21.47 -14.03 8.88
C LYS A 117 -20.12 -14.58 9.34
N ALA A 118 -19.95 -15.89 9.39
CA ALA A 118 -18.67 -16.52 9.75
C ALA A 118 -17.54 -16.08 8.82
N ALA A 119 -17.77 -16.09 7.50
CA ALA A 119 -16.78 -15.63 6.52
C ALA A 119 -16.47 -14.12 6.64
N THR A 120 -17.44 -13.31 7.05
CA THR A 120 -17.25 -11.87 7.29
C THR A 120 -16.39 -11.62 8.53
N ASP A 121 -16.63 -12.38 9.60
CA ASP A 121 -15.84 -12.33 10.84
C ASP A 121 -14.38 -12.76 10.56
N GLU A 122 -14.17 -13.88 9.84
CA GLU A 122 -12.83 -14.32 9.40
C GLU A 122 -12.13 -13.26 8.53
N LEU A 123 -12.85 -12.64 7.59
CA LEU A 123 -12.30 -11.57 6.76
C LEU A 123 -11.87 -10.37 7.60
N GLN A 124 -12.59 -10.04 8.67
CA GLN A 124 -12.24 -8.96 9.57
C GLN A 124 -10.95 -9.28 10.34
N ASP A 125 -10.80 -10.52 10.82
CA ASP A 125 -9.59 -10.98 11.50
C ASP A 125 -8.37 -10.93 10.57
N VAL A 126 -8.49 -11.47 9.35
CA VAL A 126 -7.41 -11.42 8.35
C VAL A 126 -7.05 -9.97 7.97
N ARG A 127 -8.04 -9.06 7.89
CA ARG A 127 -7.77 -7.63 7.66
C ARG A 127 -7.01 -7.01 8.82
N ALA A 128 -7.35 -7.35 10.06
CA ALA A 128 -6.64 -6.87 11.24
C ALA A 128 -5.19 -7.37 11.25
N GLU A 129 -4.97 -8.66 10.98
CA GLU A 129 -3.62 -9.24 10.84
C GLU A 129 -2.82 -8.55 9.74
N ARG A 130 -3.43 -8.36 8.56
CA ARG A 130 -2.78 -7.64 7.45
C ARG A 130 -2.35 -6.24 7.85
N ASN A 131 -3.18 -5.51 8.60
CA ASN A 131 -2.84 -4.17 9.08
C ASN A 131 -1.64 -4.21 10.03
N VAL A 132 -1.58 -5.17 10.95
CA VAL A 132 -0.43 -5.38 11.86
C VAL A 132 0.84 -5.68 11.05
N TYR A 133 0.77 -6.55 10.05
CA TYR A 133 1.93 -6.85 9.19
C TYR A 133 2.34 -5.65 8.34
N GLN A 134 1.40 -4.86 7.83
CA GLN A 134 1.67 -3.65 7.07
C GLN A 134 2.36 -2.59 7.93
N GLU A 135 1.91 -2.39 9.17
CA GLU A 135 2.55 -1.47 10.12
C GLU A 135 3.94 -1.97 10.53
N LYS A 136 4.11 -3.28 10.73
CA LYS A 136 5.42 -3.88 10.97
C LYS A 136 6.37 -3.65 9.79
N ALA A 137 5.90 -3.89 8.56
CA ALA A 137 6.69 -3.64 7.35
C ALA A 137 7.04 -2.15 7.21
N HIS A 138 6.10 -1.25 7.50
CA HIS A 138 6.34 0.19 7.48
C HIS A 138 7.42 0.60 8.50
N ARG A 139 7.31 0.15 9.75
CA ARG A 139 8.32 0.41 10.79
C ARG A 139 9.69 -0.14 10.41
N LEU A 140 9.75 -1.39 9.94
CA LEU A 140 11.01 -1.97 9.46
C LEU A 140 11.59 -1.18 8.29
N ASN A 141 10.76 -0.72 7.37
CA ASN A 141 11.21 0.13 6.27
C ASN A 141 11.74 1.47 6.78
N LEU A 142 11.10 2.08 7.79
CA LEU A 142 11.64 3.29 8.44
C LEU A 142 12.99 3.03 9.09
N GLU A 143 13.15 1.92 9.83
CA GLU A 143 14.43 1.55 10.44
C GLU A 143 15.51 1.26 9.39
N ILE A 144 15.18 0.57 8.31
CA ILE A 144 16.09 0.31 7.20
C ILE A 144 16.47 1.62 6.51
N ASN A 145 15.50 2.50 6.22
CA ASN A 145 15.77 3.82 5.66
C ASN A 145 16.54 4.70 6.64
N HIS A 146 16.39 4.51 7.94
CA HIS A 146 17.20 5.18 8.95
C HIS A 146 18.64 4.65 8.95
N ILE A 147 18.85 3.33 8.88
CA ILE A 147 20.22 2.76 8.79
C ILE A 147 20.90 3.13 7.46
N LEU A 148 20.14 3.12 6.37
CA LEU A 148 20.62 3.49 5.04
C LEU A 148 20.73 5.02 4.85
N GLY A 149 19.92 5.80 5.56
CA GLY A 149 19.78 7.26 5.41
C GLY A 149 20.40 8.10 6.52
N SER A 150 20.68 7.55 7.70
CA SER A 150 21.51 8.19 8.75
C SER A 150 23.00 8.21 8.43
N HIS A 151 23.38 7.61 7.31
CA HIS A 151 24.61 7.95 6.63
C HIS A 151 24.27 8.73 5.36
N GLU A 152 23.90 10.01 5.52
CA GLU A 152 24.05 10.98 4.44
C GLU A 152 25.52 10.88 3.96
N ASN A 153 25.74 10.15 2.86
CA ASN A 153 27.03 9.86 2.19
C ASN A 153 27.84 8.63 2.61
N ARG A 154 27.25 7.55 3.12
CA ARG A 154 27.93 6.25 3.05
C ARG A 154 27.00 5.17 2.53
N ILE A 155 26.90 5.10 1.20
CA ILE A 155 26.54 3.85 0.52
C ILE A 155 27.45 2.78 1.13
N LEU A 156 26.86 1.80 1.83
CA LEU A 156 27.58 0.65 2.32
C LEU A 156 28.05 -0.13 1.09
N ASP A 157 29.29 0.14 0.68
CA ASP A 157 29.96 -0.61 -0.35
C ASP A 157 30.22 -2.03 0.19
N ILE A 158 29.27 -2.92 -0.10
CA ILE A 158 29.30 -4.32 0.29
C ILE A 158 30.59 -4.97 -0.23
N ASP A 159 31.09 -4.56 -1.41
CA ASP A 159 32.32 -5.08 -1.96
C ASP A 159 33.53 -4.60 -1.15
N ALA A 160 33.56 -3.34 -0.72
CA ALA A 160 34.59 -2.83 0.19
C ALA A 160 34.60 -3.58 1.53
N LEU A 161 33.42 -3.83 2.12
CA LEU A 161 33.31 -4.61 3.36
C LEU A 161 33.72 -6.08 3.15
N CYS A 162 33.38 -6.69 2.01
CA CYS A 162 33.82 -8.04 1.67
C CYS A 162 35.35 -8.12 1.50
N MET A 163 35.95 -7.10 0.88
CA MET A 163 37.40 -6.99 0.73
C MET A 163 38.10 -6.79 2.08
N GLU A 164 37.58 -5.91 2.93
CA GLU A 164 38.10 -5.70 4.29
C GLU A 164 38.00 -6.98 5.12
N ASN A 165 36.86 -7.66 5.07
CA ASN A 165 36.66 -8.92 5.78
C ASN A 165 37.64 -10.01 5.32
N ARG A 166 37.86 -10.13 4.00
CA ARG A 166 38.85 -11.05 3.43
C ARG A 166 40.27 -10.71 3.86
N TYR A 167 40.64 -9.43 3.80
CA TYR A 167 41.95 -8.94 4.23
C TYR A 167 42.21 -9.20 5.71
N LEU A 168 41.23 -8.92 6.57
CA LEU A 168 41.34 -9.16 8.01
C LEU A 168 41.49 -10.66 8.32
N HIS A 169 40.78 -11.53 7.61
CA HIS A 169 40.95 -12.98 7.73
C HIS A 169 42.36 -13.42 7.34
N GLU A 170 42.87 -12.95 6.20
CA GLU A 170 44.25 -13.24 5.77
C GLU A 170 45.28 -12.74 6.79
N ARG A 171 45.06 -11.53 7.34
CA ARG A 171 45.93 -10.95 8.36
C ARG A 171 45.92 -11.74 9.67
N LEU A 172 44.73 -12.20 10.09
CA LEU A 172 44.58 -13.06 11.26
C LEU A 172 45.33 -14.38 11.05
N MET A 173 45.18 -15.00 9.88
CA MET A 173 45.90 -16.22 9.53
C MET A 173 47.42 -16.04 9.60
N GLN A 174 47.96 -14.96 9.04
CA GLN A 174 49.39 -14.63 9.12
C GLN A 174 49.85 -14.48 10.58
N LEU A 175 49.10 -13.74 11.40
CA LEU A 175 49.43 -13.57 12.82
C LEU A 175 49.38 -14.90 13.57
N GLN A 176 48.45 -15.78 13.22
CA GLN A 176 48.34 -17.09 13.81
C GLN A 176 49.55 -17.97 13.44
N GLU A 177 50.01 -17.91 12.19
CA GLU A 177 51.26 -18.54 11.76
C GLU A 177 52.48 -17.97 12.50
N GLU A 178 52.61 -16.65 12.61
CA GLU A 178 53.68 -16.00 13.38
C GLU A 178 53.69 -16.45 14.84
N VAL A 179 52.51 -16.51 15.48
CA VAL A 179 52.38 -17.02 16.85
C VAL A 179 52.81 -18.47 16.95
N THR A 180 52.45 -19.34 16.00
CA THR A 180 52.89 -20.73 16.01
C THR A 180 54.40 -20.86 15.84
N LEU A 181 54.99 -20.05 14.97
CA LEU A 181 56.44 -20.03 14.71
C LEU A 181 57.21 -19.51 15.92
N LEU A 182 56.72 -18.45 16.56
CA LEU A 182 57.27 -17.92 17.82
C LEU A 182 57.17 -18.95 18.95
N LYS A 183 56.03 -19.63 19.11
CA LYS A 183 55.89 -20.72 20.08
C LYS A 183 56.91 -21.83 19.84
N SER A 184 57.11 -22.23 18.58
CA SER A 184 58.15 -23.20 18.20
C SER A 184 59.56 -22.72 18.53
N ASN A 185 59.88 -21.46 18.23
CA ASN A 185 61.19 -20.88 18.52
C ASN A 185 61.44 -20.76 20.03
N VAL A 186 60.46 -20.31 20.80
CA VAL A 186 60.53 -20.29 22.28
C VAL A 186 60.77 -21.69 22.82
N MET A 187 60.08 -22.70 22.29
CA MET A 187 60.30 -24.09 22.68
C MET A 187 61.73 -24.56 22.35
N LYS A 188 62.24 -24.25 21.16
CA LYS A 188 63.63 -24.54 20.77
C LYS A 188 64.65 -23.87 21.70
N TYR A 189 64.48 -22.58 22.00
CA TYR A 189 65.37 -21.85 22.89
C TYR A 189 65.30 -22.36 24.33
N LYS A 190 64.12 -22.71 24.82
CA LYS A 190 63.96 -23.35 26.13
C LYS A 190 64.70 -24.68 26.18
N SER A 191 64.55 -25.53 25.17
CA SER A 191 65.27 -26.81 25.07
C SER A 191 66.79 -26.64 24.99
N ALA A 192 67.28 -25.63 24.24
CA ALA A 192 68.69 -25.30 24.15
C ALA A 192 69.26 -24.72 25.46
N LEU A 193 68.45 -23.98 26.22
CA LEU A 193 68.82 -23.45 27.52
C LEU A 193 68.91 -24.56 28.57
N GLU A 194 67.93 -25.47 28.59
CA GLU A 194 67.94 -26.65 29.48
C GLU A 194 69.09 -27.60 29.12
N SER A 195 69.41 -27.80 27.82
CA SER A 195 70.58 -28.60 27.43
C SER A 195 71.90 -27.95 27.84
N LYS A 196 72.01 -26.61 27.80
CA LYS A 196 73.16 -25.87 28.35
C LYS A 196 73.25 -25.94 29.87
N LYS A 197 72.12 -25.91 30.58
CA LYS A 197 72.07 -26.09 32.04
C LYS A 197 72.53 -27.49 32.43
N ASN A 198 72.09 -28.51 31.69
CA ASN A 198 72.54 -29.89 31.86
C ASN A 198 74.01 -30.10 31.43
N SER A 199 74.51 -29.32 30.46
CA SER A 199 75.93 -29.32 30.05
C SER A 199 76.84 -28.61 31.06
N LYS A 200 76.38 -27.56 31.77
CA LYS A 200 77.17 -26.91 32.85
C LYS A 200 77.38 -27.80 34.09
N VAL A 201 76.61 -28.88 34.24
CA VAL A 201 76.85 -29.88 35.30
C VAL A 201 78.05 -30.78 34.96
N TYR A 202 78.53 -30.77 33.72
CA TYR A 202 79.74 -31.48 33.30
C TYR A 202 80.65 -30.59 32.44
N GLY A 203 81.60 -29.91 33.08
CA GLY A 203 82.83 -29.47 32.41
C GLY A 203 82.95 -27.97 32.13
N LYS A 204 84.01 -27.40 32.70
CA LYS A 204 84.51 -26.03 32.58
C LYS A 204 85.24 -25.87 31.23
N SER A 205 84.79 -24.95 30.36
CA SER A 205 85.59 -24.49 29.22
C SER A 205 85.39 -22.99 28.98
N ASN A 206 86.49 -22.26 29.08
CA ASN A 206 86.63 -20.87 28.70
C ASN A 206 86.64 -20.78 27.16
N SER A 207 85.64 -20.16 26.57
CA SER A 207 85.65 -19.74 25.17
C SER A 207 84.78 -18.49 25.05
N SER A 208 85.43 -17.35 24.81
CA SER A 208 84.78 -16.09 24.47
C SER A 208 84.10 -16.24 23.10
N ALA A 209 82.84 -16.65 23.12
CA ALA A 209 82.05 -16.84 21.91
C ALA A 209 81.68 -15.47 21.31
N LEU A 210 82.37 -15.11 20.24
CA LEU A 210 82.16 -13.96 19.35
C LEU A 210 80.88 -14.18 18.50
N THR A 211 79.75 -14.45 19.14
CA THR A 211 78.45 -14.81 18.53
C THR A 211 77.49 -13.61 18.40
N GLY A 212 78.04 -12.42 18.16
CA GLY A 212 77.26 -11.21 17.91
C GLY A 212 77.06 -10.99 16.41
N VAL A 213 75.82 -10.77 15.99
CA VAL A 213 75.46 -10.34 14.63
C VAL A 213 76.23 -9.04 14.32
N LEU A 214 77.15 -9.11 13.36
CA LEU A 214 77.93 -7.94 12.94
C LEU A 214 77.02 -6.99 12.12
N SER A 215 77.01 -5.72 12.50
CA SER A 215 76.29 -4.65 11.81
C SER A 215 76.95 -4.32 10.46
N ALA A 216 76.15 -3.92 9.47
CA ALA A 216 76.64 -3.50 8.14
C ALA A 216 77.73 -2.41 8.21
N LYS A 217 77.70 -1.55 9.25
CA LYS A 217 78.74 -0.55 9.48
C LYS A 217 80.07 -1.18 9.92
N GLN A 218 80.03 -2.22 10.75
CA GLN A 218 81.22 -2.93 11.24
C GLN A 218 81.89 -3.75 10.13
N VAL A 219 81.10 -4.29 9.20
CA VAL A 219 81.61 -4.95 7.98
C VAL A 219 82.31 -3.94 7.07
N GLN A 220 81.75 -2.75 6.92
CA GLN A 220 82.33 -1.69 6.10
C GLN A 220 83.63 -1.13 6.70
N GLU A 221 83.70 -0.99 8.03
CA GLU A 221 84.91 -0.55 8.75
C GLU A 221 86.06 -1.57 8.64
N LEU A 222 85.75 -2.88 8.68
CA LEU A 222 86.72 -3.97 8.48
C LEU A 222 87.26 -4.06 7.04
N LEU A 223 86.46 -3.65 6.05
CA LEU A 223 86.86 -3.68 4.64
C LEU A 223 87.63 -2.41 4.23
N LEU A 224 87.44 -1.29 4.93
CA LEU A 224 88.02 0.02 4.62
C LEU A 224 89.28 0.37 5.43
N SER A 225 89.73 -0.49 6.34
CA SER A 225 90.99 -0.26 7.05
C SER A 225 92.18 -0.41 6.09
N GLU A 226 92.64 0.72 5.57
CA GLU A 226 93.68 0.89 4.53
C GLU A 226 95.12 0.55 4.95
N GLU A 227 95.39 -0.01 6.13
CA GLU A 227 96.78 -0.26 6.57
C GLU A 227 97.38 -1.62 6.20
N ASN A 228 96.67 -2.53 5.54
CA ASN A 228 97.29 -3.73 4.98
C ASN A 228 96.68 -4.12 3.64
N GLY A 229 97.45 -3.91 2.57
CA GLY A 229 97.22 -4.56 1.29
C GLY A 229 97.03 -6.07 1.49
N CYS A 230 95.96 -6.60 0.91
CA CYS A 230 95.43 -7.96 1.06
C CYS A 230 96.51 -9.06 1.24
N SER A 231 96.83 -9.37 2.49
CA SER A 231 97.47 -10.62 2.91
C SER A 231 97.01 -10.97 4.31
N LEU A 232 95.73 -11.36 4.44
CA LEU A 232 95.27 -12.05 5.63
C LEU A 232 96.11 -13.32 5.79
N PRO A 233 96.70 -13.60 6.96
CA PRO A 233 97.36 -14.88 7.19
C PRO A 233 96.32 -15.98 6.95
N VAL A 234 96.67 -16.96 6.10
CA VAL A 234 95.84 -18.11 5.72
C VAL A 234 95.72 -19.04 6.93
N THR A 235 95.01 -18.58 7.94
CA THR A 235 94.64 -19.35 9.11
C THR A 235 93.28 -19.97 8.83
N SER A 236 93.03 -21.18 9.34
CA SER A 236 91.73 -21.85 9.19
C SER A 236 90.56 -20.97 9.65
N GLN A 237 90.80 -20.09 10.63
CA GLN A 237 89.84 -19.13 11.15
C GLN A 237 89.50 -18.02 10.17
N SER A 238 90.49 -17.36 9.53
CA SER A 238 90.24 -16.28 8.56
C SER A 238 89.49 -16.77 7.32
N ILE A 239 89.75 -18.01 6.90
CA ILE A 239 88.99 -18.67 5.83
C ILE A 239 87.54 -18.94 6.26
N SER A 240 87.32 -19.36 7.52
CA SER A 240 85.97 -19.60 8.06
C SER A 240 85.16 -18.31 8.15
N ASP A 241 85.77 -17.22 8.64
CA ASP A 241 85.12 -15.92 8.78
C ASP A 241 84.76 -15.33 7.41
N LEU A 242 85.68 -15.45 6.43
CA LEU A 242 85.42 -15.03 5.05
C LEU A 242 84.29 -15.85 4.40
N LYS A 243 84.26 -17.17 4.63
CA LYS A 243 83.15 -18.02 4.16
C LYS A 243 81.82 -17.59 4.79
N SER A 244 81.79 -17.35 6.10
CA SER A 244 80.60 -16.89 6.80
C SER A 244 80.12 -15.54 6.26
N LEU A 245 81.03 -14.60 6.00
CA LEU A 245 80.69 -13.30 5.42
C LEU A 245 80.15 -13.44 3.98
N ALA A 246 80.77 -14.29 3.16
CA ALA A 246 80.30 -14.56 1.80
C ALA A 246 78.90 -15.19 1.80
N THR A 247 78.62 -16.12 2.71
CA THR A 247 77.28 -16.71 2.88
C THR A 247 76.26 -15.67 3.32
N ALA A 248 76.58 -14.81 4.29
CA ALA A 248 75.68 -13.75 4.75
C ALA A 248 75.39 -12.72 3.64
N LEU A 249 76.39 -12.36 2.83
CA LEU A 249 76.21 -11.48 1.68
C LEU A 249 75.35 -12.13 0.59
N LEU A 250 75.54 -13.42 0.32
CA LEU A 250 74.70 -14.18 -0.62
C LEU A 250 73.25 -14.27 -0.15
N GLU A 251 73.01 -14.54 1.13
CA GLU A 251 71.68 -14.56 1.74
C GLU A 251 71.02 -13.18 1.63
N THR A 252 71.76 -12.10 1.91
CA THR A 252 71.26 -10.72 1.78
C THR A 252 70.89 -10.37 0.34
N ILE A 253 71.69 -10.80 -0.64
CA ILE A 253 71.40 -10.60 -2.07
C ILE A 253 70.15 -11.40 -2.46
N HIS A 254 70.01 -12.63 -1.97
CA HIS A 254 68.85 -13.47 -2.24
C HIS A 254 67.57 -12.85 -1.69
N GLU A 255 67.59 -12.37 -0.44
CA GLU A 255 66.47 -11.68 0.19
C GLU A 255 66.08 -10.41 -0.57
N LYS A 256 67.07 -9.56 -0.93
CA LYS A 256 66.81 -8.36 -1.74
C LYS A 256 66.20 -8.68 -3.11
N ASN A 257 66.67 -9.74 -3.76
CA ASN A 257 66.09 -10.21 -5.03
C ASN A 257 64.64 -10.67 -4.85
N MET A 258 64.32 -11.38 -3.77
CA MET A 258 62.95 -11.77 -3.46
C MET A 258 62.05 -10.56 -3.24
N VAL A 259 62.49 -9.56 -2.48
CA VAL A 259 61.75 -8.31 -2.27
C VAL A 259 61.48 -7.59 -3.59
N ILE A 260 62.48 -7.47 -4.47
CA ILE A 260 62.30 -6.86 -5.79
C ILE A 260 61.30 -7.66 -6.64
N GLN A 261 61.34 -9.00 -6.59
CA GLN A 261 60.41 -9.85 -7.31
C GLN A 261 58.97 -9.66 -6.82
N HIS A 262 58.75 -9.64 -5.50
CA HIS A 262 57.43 -9.33 -4.92
C HIS A 262 56.94 -7.93 -5.30
N GLN A 263 57.83 -6.93 -5.28
CA GLN A 263 57.49 -5.57 -5.71
C GLN A 263 57.08 -5.53 -7.19
N ARG A 264 57.81 -6.23 -8.08
CA ARG A 264 57.47 -6.33 -9.50
C ARG A 264 56.11 -6.98 -9.71
N GLN A 265 55.81 -8.05 -8.97
CA GLN A 265 54.52 -8.74 -9.04
C GLN A 265 53.37 -7.84 -8.55
N THR A 266 53.58 -7.12 -7.45
CA THR A 266 52.62 -6.14 -6.93
C THR A 266 52.36 -5.02 -7.93
N ASN A 267 53.42 -4.43 -8.50
CA ASN A 267 53.31 -3.40 -9.53
C ASN A 267 52.59 -3.91 -10.79
N LYS A 268 52.76 -5.19 -11.15
CA LYS A 268 52.03 -5.81 -12.27
C LYS A 268 50.53 -5.90 -11.97
N ILE A 269 50.14 -6.29 -10.77
CA ILE A 269 48.72 -6.33 -10.35
C ILE A 269 48.12 -4.93 -10.37
N LEU A 270 48.83 -3.94 -9.80
CA LEU A 270 48.40 -2.54 -9.80
C LEU A 270 48.25 -2.01 -11.24
N GLY A 271 49.24 -2.26 -12.11
CA GLY A 271 49.17 -1.87 -13.52
C GLY A 271 47.97 -2.47 -14.26
N ASN A 272 47.66 -3.75 -14.01
CA ASN A 272 46.47 -4.39 -14.58
C ASN A 272 45.18 -3.73 -14.10
N ARG A 273 45.10 -3.37 -12.81
CA ARG A 273 43.92 -2.70 -12.25
C ARG A 273 43.76 -1.29 -12.79
N VAL A 274 44.86 -0.54 -12.94
CA VAL A 274 44.85 0.78 -13.60
C VAL A 274 44.34 0.66 -15.04
N ALA A 275 44.87 -0.30 -15.82
CA ALA A 275 44.41 -0.53 -17.19
C ALA A 275 42.92 -0.96 -17.26
N GLU A 276 42.41 -1.67 -16.25
CA GLU A 276 40.99 -2.00 -16.13
C GLU A 276 40.13 -0.77 -15.85
N LEU A 277 40.58 0.08 -14.92
CA LEU A 277 39.90 1.33 -14.58
C LEU A 277 39.90 2.28 -15.78
N GLU A 278 41.01 2.43 -16.49
CA GLU A 278 41.09 3.22 -17.73
C GLU A 278 40.12 2.71 -18.81
N ARG A 279 39.95 1.39 -18.94
CA ARG A 279 38.93 0.83 -19.85
C ARG A 279 37.52 1.16 -19.40
N LYS A 280 37.20 1.00 -18.12
CA LYS A 280 35.88 1.33 -17.56
C LYS A 280 35.57 2.83 -17.72
N LEU A 281 36.56 3.69 -17.49
CA LEU A 281 36.50 5.13 -17.70
C LEU A 281 36.09 5.46 -19.15
N LYS A 282 36.82 4.92 -20.12
CA LYS A 282 36.52 5.08 -21.55
C LYS A 282 35.13 4.57 -21.94
N THR A 283 34.72 3.41 -21.40
CA THR A 283 33.38 2.88 -21.64
C THR A 283 32.30 3.82 -21.09
N LEU A 284 32.50 4.34 -19.88
CA LEU A 284 31.59 5.32 -19.31
C LEU A 284 31.53 6.58 -20.19
N GLU A 285 32.67 7.08 -20.68
CA GLU A 285 32.77 8.30 -21.52
C GLU A 285 31.96 8.14 -22.80
N VAL A 286 32.12 7.00 -23.49
CA VAL A 286 31.38 6.67 -24.71
C VAL A 286 29.88 6.48 -24.45
N SER A 287 29.52 5.92 -23.30
CA SER A 287 28.11 5.68 -22.94
C SER A 287 27.34 6.92 -22.48
N GLY A 288 28.01 8.08 -22.32
CA GLY A 288 27.37 9.32 -21.87
C GLY A 288 26.86 9.30 -20.42
N LEU A 289 27.19 8.26 -19.64
CA LEU A 289 26.80 8.11 -18.22
C LEU A 289 27.67 8.94 -17.24
N TRP A 290 28.43 9.93 -17.74
CA TRP A 290 29.30 10.79 -16.93
C TRP A 290 28.58 11.95 -16.23
N SER A 291 27.26 12.02 -16.29
CA SER A 291 26.48 13.01 -15.56
C SER A 291 26.00 12.45 -14.22
N LEU A 292 26.68 12.85 -13.14
CA LEU A 292 26.14 12.74 -11.78
C LEU A 292 24.84 13.55 -11.69
N PRO A 293 23.71 12.97 -11.21
CA PRO A 293 22.51 13.74 -10.94
C PRO A 293 22.77 14.62 -9.72
N GLY A 294 22.94 15.93 -9.94
CA GLY A 294 23.05 16.91 -8.86
C GLY A 294 24.03 18.06 -9.06
N ILE A 295 24.86 18.06 -10.11
CA ILE A 295 25.75 19.18 -10.41
C ILE A 295 25.59 19.58 -11.88
N THR A 296 24.60 20.44 -12.15
CA THR A 296 24.55 21.22 -13.39
C THR A 296 25.61 22.31 -13.34
N TYR A 297 26.86 21.97 -13.63
CA TYR A 297 27.72 22.96 -14.29
C TYR A 297 27.39 22.90 -15.77
N ASN A 298 26.61 23.86 -16.25
CA ASN A 298 26.64 24.26 -17.65
C ASN A 298 28.07 24.73 -17.95
N VAL A 299 28.96 23.80 -18.27
CA VAL A 299 30.10 24.15 -19.10
C VAL A 299 29.52 24.22 -20.50
N SER A 300 29.07 25.42 -20.86
CA SER A 300 28.92 25.83 -22.25
C SER A 300 30.30 25.68 -22.89
N LEU A 301 30.64 24.47 -23.33
CA LEU A 301 31.67 24.25 -24.33
C LEU A 301 31.09 24.90 -25.59
N GLY A 302 31.40 26.18 -25.75
CA GLY A 302 31.14 26.92 -26.96
C GLY A 302 31.69 26.09 -28.12
N LEU A 303 30.78 25.60 -28.95
CA LEU A 303 31.05 25.24 -30.33
C LEU A 303 31.50 26.52 -31.04
N GLY A 304 32.76 26.88 -30.80
CA GLY A 304 33.51 27.82 -31.60
C GLY A 304 33.97 27.09 -32.85
N SER A 305 33.15 27.15 -33.88
CA SER A 305 33.55 26.86 -35.26
C SER A 305 34.87 27.57 -35.56
N MET A 306 35.96 26.83 -35.72
CA MET A 306 37.14 27.34 -36.42
C MET A 306 37.57 26.32 -37.47
N PHE A 307 37.09 26.62 -38.67
CA PHE A 307 37.54 26.23 -39.99
C PHE A 307 38.88 25.49 -40.08
N PHE A 308 38.81 24.34 -40.73
CA PHE A 308 39.87 23.85 -41.60
C PHE A 308 40.21 24.91 -42.67
N PHE A 309 41.46 25.33 -42.75
CA PHE A 309 42.11 25.69 -44.01
C PHE A 309 43.59 25.29 -43.90
N PHE A 310 43.95 24.28 -44.71
CA PHE A 310 45.28 23.76 -45.10
C PHE A 310 46.44 23.79 -44.09
#